data_AF-A0A7J7RW45-F1
#
_entry.id   AF-A0A7J7RW45-F1
#
_cell.length_a   1.000
_cell.length_b   1.000
_cell.length_c   1.000
_cell.angle_alpha   90.00
_cell.angle_beta   90.00
_cell.angle_gamma   90.00
#
_symmetry.space_group_name_H-M   'P 1'
#
loop_
_entity.id
_entity.type
_entity.pdbx_description
1 polymer ?
#
loop_
_entity_poly.entity_id
_entity_poly.type
_entity_poly.pdbx_seq_one_letter_code
_entity_poly.pdbx_strand_id
1 'polypeptide(L)'
;MAAPDLDQIPDVDIDPDGVFKYVLIRVHAAPAGQSKEIVRGYKWAEYHADIFDKVSGEMQQKGYGCECLGGGRISHQSQDKKIHVGSAVPSTPSPPRRSKPGTRTTTLPGQTTATEPT
;
A
#
# COMPACT_ATOMS: atom_id res chain seq x y z
N MET A 1 -30.34 -4.66 6.61
CA MET A 1 -29.01 -4.46 6.01
C MET A 1 -28.56 -3.08 6.42
N ALA A 2 -27.51 -2.98 7.24
CA ALA A 2 -26.98 -1.68 7.62
C ALA A 2 -26.58 -0.95 6.34
N ALA A 3 -27.08 0.28 6.17
CA ALA A 3 -26.60 1.12 5.10
C ALA A 3 -25.08 1.22 5.24
N PRO A 4 -24.34 1.17 4.14
CA PRO A 4 -22.91 1.40 4.22
C PRO A 4 -22.70 2.85 4.67
N ASP A 5 -22.41 3.05 5.96
CA ASP A 5 -22.13 4.35 6.54
C ASP A 5 -20.72 4.80 6.10
N LEU A 6 -20.59 5.11 4.81
CA LEU A 6 -19.41 5.74 4.23
C LEU A 6 -19.12 7.10 4.89
N ASP A 7 -20.10 7.68 5.58
CA ASP A 7 -19.99 8.92 6.37
C ASP A 7 -19.03 8.76 7.56
N GLN A 8 -18.93 7.55 8.12
CA GLN A 8 -17.99 7.25 9.21
C GLN A 8 -16.52 7.25 8.75
N ILE A 9 -16.29 7.18 7.44
CA ILE A 9 -14.95 7.16 6.87
C ILE A 9 -14.55 8.60 6.54
N PRO A 10 -13.49 9.14 7.16
CA PRO A 10 -13.04 10.48 6.85
C PRO A 10 -12.58 10.55 5.39
N ASP A 11 -13.03 11.56 4.65
CA ASP A 11 -12.63 11.77 3.25
C ASP A 11 -11.12 12.01 3.13
N VAL A 12 -10.55 12.79 4.03
CA VAL A 12 -9.13 13.13 4.05
C VAL A 12 -8.58 12.85 5.43
N ASP A 13 -7.55 12.01 5.49
CA ASP A 13 -6.81 11.73 6.72
C ASP A 13 -5.31 11.83 6.40
N ILE A 14 -4.72 12.94 6.85
CA ILE A 14 -3.35 13.31 6.54
C ILE A 14 -2.63 13.88 7.75
N ASP A 15 -1.31 13.70 7.82
CA ASP A 15 -0.49 14.34 8.84
C ASP A 15 -0.56 15.88 8.74
N PRO A 16 -0.65 16.60 9.87
CA PRO A 16 -0.73 18.06 9.88
C PRO A 16 0.61 18.74 9.53
N ASP A 17 1.74 18.04 9.62
CA ASP A 17 3.04 18.63 9.33
C ASP A 17 4.02 17.67 8.62
N GLY A 18 4.77 18.25 7.69
CA GLY A 18 5.87 17.58 7.00
C GLY A 18 5.57 17.23 5.55
N VAL A 19 6.55 16.58 4.92
CA VAL A 19 6.44 16.08 3.54
C VAL A 19 6.24 14.57 3.60
N PHE A 20 5.11 14.10 3.09
CA PHE A 20 4.75 12.70 3.12
C PHE A 20 4.11 12.26 1.81
N LYS A 21 4.02 10.95 1.62
CA LYS A 21 3.34 10.37 0.47
C LYS A 21 1.86 10.22 0.79
N TYR A 22 1.03 10.38 -0.23
CA TYR A 22 -0.40 10.14 -0.11
C TYR A 22 -0.87 9.18 -1.20
N VAL A 23 -1.98 8.52 -0.92
CA VAL A 23 -2.64 7.62 -1.87
C VAL A 23 -4.12 7.99 -1.91
N LEU A 24 -4.68 7.96 -3.12
CA LEU A 24 -6.10 8.14 -3.38
C LEU A 24 -6.72 6.75 -3.54
N ILE A 25 -7.65 6.42 -2.65
CA ILE A 25 -8.34 5.13 -2.63
C ILE A 25 -9.82 5.39 -2.87
N ARG A 26 -10.41 4.68 -3.82
CA ARG A 26 -11.86 4.65 -4.01
C ARG A 26 -12.44 3.46 -3.25
N VAL A 27 -13.22 3.76 -2.23
CA VAL A 27 -13.94 2.79 -1.44
C VAL A 27 -15.32 2.58 -2.04
N HIS A 28 -15.65 1.35 -2.40
CA HIS A 28 -16.95 0.97 -2.93
C HIS A 28 -17.77 0.27 -1.85
N ALA A 29 -18.95 0.81 -1.59
CA ALA A 29 -19.95 0.21 -0.74
C ALA A 29 -20.98 -0.57 -1.55
N ALA A 30 -21.01 -1.88 -1.33
CA ALA A 30 -22.10 -2.73 -1.78
C ALA A 30 -23.25 -2.73 -0.75
N PRO A 31 -24.53 -2.90 -1.17
CA PRO A 31 -25.03 -3.08 -2.55
C PRO A 31 -25.51 -1.77 -3.21
N ALA A 32 -25.42 -0.62 -2.52
CA ALA A 32 -26.00 0.65 -2.99
C ALA A 32 -25.26 1.30 -4.17
N GLY A 33 -24.17 0.70 -4.65
CA GLY A 33 -23.34 1.27 -5.73
C GLY A 33 -22.66 2.58 -5.34
N GLN A 34 -22.64 2.92 -4.05
CA GLN A 34 -22.01 4.13 -3.56
C GLN A 34 -20.51 3.93 -3.55
N SER A 35 -19.78 4.91 -4.07
CA SER A 35 -18.32 4.92 -4.02
C SER A 35 -17.86 6.24 -3.42
N LYS A 36 -16.88 6.19 -2.54
CA LYS A 36 -16.29 7.35 -1.88
C LYS A 36 -14.80 7.36 -2.12
N GLU A 37 -14.28 8.50 -2.52
CA GLU A 37 -12.84 8.70 -2.73
C GLU A 37 -12.25 9.23 -1.44
N ILE A 38 -11.24 8.53 -0.92
CA ILE A 38 -10.56 8.90 0.31
C ILE A 38 -9.08 9.14 0.05
N VAL A 39 -8.56 10.19 0.66
CA VAL A 39 -7.15 10.56 0.62
C VAL A 39 -6.52 10.14 1.94
N ARG A 40 -5.45 9.36 1.86
CA ARG A 40 -4.69 8.88 3.02
C ARG A 40 -3.23 9.21 2.84
N GLY A 41 -2.63 9.92 3.79
CA GLY A 41 -1.25 10.37 3.70
C GLY A 41 -0.59 10.48 5.06
N TYR A 42 0.37 9.61 5.32
CA TYR A 42 1.02 9.55 6.62
C TYR A 42 2.52 9.74 6.51
N LYS A 43 3.10 10.44 7.48
CA LYS A 43 4.55 10.65 7.55
C LYS A 43 5.33 9.39 7.89
N TRP A 44 4.72 8.46 8.63
CA TRP A 44 5.33 7.16 8.97
C TRP A 44 5.39 6.21 7.77
N ALA A 45 4.57 6.42 6.73
CA ALA A 45 4.51 5.53 5.60
C ALA A 45 5.54 5.92 4.53
N GLU A 46 6.62 5.15 4.43
CA GLU A 46 7.66 5.37 3.43
C GLU A 46 7.20 5.04 1.99
N TYR A 47 6.18 4.20 1.85
CA TYR A 47 5.65 3.70 0.58
C TYR A 47 4.13 3.83 0.50
N HIS A 48 3.61 4.06 -0.71
CA HIS A 48 2.17 4.08 -0.96
C HIS A 48 1.49 2.73 -0.61
N ALA A 49 2.23 1.63 -0.75
CA ALA A 49 1.73 0.29 -0.44
C ALA A 49 1.38 0.12 1.05
N ASP A 50 2.16 0.70 1.97
CA ASP A 50 1.90 0.61 3.41
C ASP A 50 0.58 1.29 3.79
N ILE A 51 0.34 2.48 3.23
CA ILE A 51 -0.91 3.22 3.42
C ILE A 51 -2.08 2.42 2.85
N PHE A 52 -1.92 1.92 1.62
CA PHE A 52 -2.97 1.15 0.96
C PHE A 52 -3.28 -0.16 1.70
N ASP A 53 -2.28 -0.92 2.13
CA ASP A 53 -2.46 -2.18 2.85
C ASP A 53 -3.24 -1.96 4.15
N LYS A 54 -2.84 -0.97 4.96
CA LYS A 54 -3.53 -0.60 6.18
C LYS A 54 -5.00 -0.24 5.93
N VAL A 55 -5.23 0.67 4.99
CA VAL A 55 -6.59 1.19 4.72
C VAL A 55 -7.45 0.11 4.08
N SER A 56 -6.90 -0.65 3.15
CA SER A 56 -7.61 -1.76 2.50
C SER A 56 -7.98 -2.85 3.50
N GLY A 57 -7.11 -3.16 4.47
CA GLY A 57 -7.42 -4.07 5.57
C GLY A 57 -8.62 -3.61 6.41
N GLU A 58 -8.64 -2.34 6.84
CA GLU A 58 -9.75 -1.77 7.61
C GLU A 58 -11.07 -1.75 6.82
N MET A 59 -11.01 -1.43 5.52
CA MET A 59 -12.18 -1.39 4.65
C MET A 59 -12.70 -2.78 4.32
N GLN A 60 -11.81 -3.75 4.06
CA GLN A 60 -12.19 -5.13 3.78
C GLN A 60 -12.80 -5.82 5.01
N GLN A 61 -12.33 -5.51 6.22
CA GLN A 61 -12.97 -5.93 7.47
C GLN A 61 -14.41 -5.45 7.60
N LYS A 62 -14.72 -4.25 7.09
CA LYS A 62 -16.07 -3.69 7.05
C LYS A 62 -16.90 -4.20 5.86
N GLY A 63 -16.31 -4.99 4.97
CA GLY A 63 -16.97 -5.51 3.77
C GLY A 63 -17.01 -4.52 2.60
N TYR A 64 -16.15 -3.50 2.59
CA TYR A 64 -16.03 -2.53 1.50
C TYR A 64 -14.97 -2.94 0.49
N GLY A 65 -15.20 -2.61 -0.78
CA GLY A 65 -14.20 -2.75 -1.86
C GLY A 65 -13.24 -1.56 -1.87
N CYS A 66 -11.96 -1.78 -2.16
CA CYS A 66 -10.95 -0.73 -2.19
C CYS A 66 -10.24 -0.75 -3.54
N GLU A 67 -10.17 0.40 -4.20
CA GLU A 67 -9.47 0.56 -5.46
C GLU A 67 -8.43 1.67 -5.34
N CYS A 68 -7.18 1.39 -5.69
CA CYS A 68 -6.13 2.40 -5.68
C CYS A 68 -6.21 3.21 -6.98
N LEU A 69 -6.60 4.49 -6.89
CA LEU A 69 -6.67 5.38 -8.06
C LEU A 69 -5.32 6.04 -8.38
N GLY A 70 -4.44 6.16 -7.38
CA GLY A 70 -3.11 6.73 -7.56
C GLY A 70 -2.51 7.27 -6.27
N GLY A 71 -1.40 7.99 -6.40
CA GLY A 71 -0.72 8.61 -5.26
C GLY A 71 0.29 9.67 -5.68
N GLY A 72 0.83 10.38 -4.70
CA GLY A 72 1.79 11.45 -4.90
C GLY A 72 2.47 11.88 -3.61
N ARG A 73 3.04 13.09 -3.59
CA ARG A 73 3.62 13.69 -2.37
C ARG A 73 2.83 14.94 -1.97
N ILE A 74 2.51 15.04 -0.69
CA ILE A 74 1.95 16.24 -0.09
C ILE A 74 3.00 16.81 0.87
N SER A 75 3.26 18.10 0.73
CA SER A 75 4.04 18.89 1.67
C SER A 75 3.06 19.76 2.44
N HIS A 76 2.81 19.39 3.71
CA HIS A 76 1.98 20.17 4.62
C HIS A 76 2.89 21.03 5.50
N GLN A 77 2.93 22.33 5.19
CA GLN A 77 3.59 23.34 6.01
C GLN A 77 2.55 24.00 6.90
N SER A 78 2.26 23.41 8.06
CA SER A 78 1.34 23.99 9.07
C SER A 78 1.76 25.41 9.50
N GLN A 79 3.07 25.70 9.50
CA GLN A 79 3.62 27.02 9.86
C GLN A 79 3.22 28.10 8.85
N ASP A 80 3.17 27.77 7.56
CA ASP A 80 2.83 28.70 6.47
C ASP A 80 1.34 28.60 6.06
N LYS A 81 0.56 27.72 6.73
CA LYS A 81 -0.81 27.32 6.32
C LYS A 81 -0.91 26.97 4.84
N LYS A 82 0.16 26.39 4.29
CA LYS A 82 0.31 26.14 2.87
C LYS A 82 0.48 24.65 2.62
N ILE A 83 -0.39 24.12 1.76
CA ILE A 83 -0.35 22.73 1.32
C ILE A 83 0.19 22.75 -0.10
N HIS A 84 1.36 22.15 -0.30
CA HIS A 84 1.95 21.99 -1.63
C HIS A 84 1.83 20.54 -2.06
N VAL A 85 1.02 20.28 -3.08
CA VAL A 85 0.88 18.94 -3.67
C VAL A 85 1.88 18.82 -4.81
N GLY A 86 2.89 17.98 -4.62
CA GLY A 86 3.93 17.74 -5.61
C GLY A 86 3.79 16.35 -6.22
N SER A 87 3.48 16.28 -7.52
CA SER A 87 3.66 15.05 -8.30
C SER A 87 5.16 14.80 -8.44
N ALA A 88 5.68 13.85 -7.66
CA ALA A 88 7.05 13.46 -7.79
C ALA A 88 7.23 12.75 -9.15
N VAL A 89 7.81 13.46 -10.11
CA VAL A 89 8.63 12.86 -11.17
C VAL A 89 10.08 12.86 -10.70
N PRO A 90 10.56 11.86 -9.93
CA PRO A 90 11.98 11.59 -9.91
C PRO A 90 12.25 10.65 -11.09
N SER A 91 12.89 11.19 -12.11
CA SER A 91 13.73 10.43 -13.04
C SER A 91 14.82 9.69 -12.26
N THR A 92 14.45 8.60 -11.59
CA THR A 92 15.36 7.61 -11.02
C THR A 92 14.92 6.25 -11.55
N PRO A 93 15.70 5.58 -12.40
CA PRO A 93 15.36 4.24 -12.85
C PRO A 93 15.32 3.30 -11.64
N SER A 94 14.13 2.79 -11.34
CA SER A 94 13.94 1.71 -10.38
C SER A 94 14.86 0.54 -10.75
N PRO A 95 15.73 0.03 -9.86
CA PRO A 95 16.44 -1.21 -10.14
C PRO A 95 15.41 -2.34 -10.29
N PRO A 96 15.60 -3.29 -11.23
CA PRO A 96 14.68 -4.40 -11.39
C PRO A 96 14.61 -5.22 -10.11
N ARG A 97 13.37 -5.41 -9.66
CA ARG A 97 12.89 -6.34 -8.63
C ARG A 97 13.81 -7.56 -8.51
N ARG A 98 14.64 -7.59 -7.46
CA ARG A 98 15.42 -8.77 -7.07
C ARG A 98 14.44 -9.85 -6.63
N SER A 99 14.20 -10.82 -7.50
CA SER A 99 13.51 -12.06 -7.17
C SER A 99 14.16 -12.66 -5.92
N LYS A 100 13.38 -12.90 -4.86
CA LYS A 100 13.83 -13.62 -3.67
C LYS A 100 14.48 -14.95 -4.10
N PRO A 101 15.71 -15.29 -3.69
CA PRO A 101 16.18 -16.66 -3.79
C PRO A 101 15.31 -17.50 -2.86
N GLY A 102 14.58 -18.46 -3.43
CA GLY A 102 13.78 -19.41 -2.68
C GLY A 102 14.65 -20.13 -1.67
N THR A 103 14.23 -20.06 -0.42
CA THR A 103 14.63 -20.92 0.68
C THR A 103 14.51 -22.38 0.24
N ARG A 104 15.62 -23.05 -0.06
CA ARG A 104 15.72 -24.51 -0.01
C ARG A 104 16.88 -24.90 0.89
N THR A 105 16.55 -24.85 2.17
CA THR A 105 17.22 -25.55 3.27
C THR A 105 17.46 -27.02 2.88
N THR A 106 18.74 -27.41 2.92
CA THR A 106 19.30 -28.66 3.44
C THR A 106 18.58 -29.98 3.13
N THR A 107 19.24 -30.87 2.38
CA THR A 107 19.51 -32.28 2.77
C THR A 107 20.55 -32.88 1.80
N LEU A 108 21.78 -33.08 2.30
CA LEU A 108 22.64 -34.23 1.95
C LEU A 108 22.24 -35.35 2.94
N PRO A 109 22.21 -36.66 2.57
CA PRO A 109 23.43 -37.38 2.22
C PRO A 109 23.31 -38.55 1.19
N GLY A 110 24.44 -38.91 0.59
CA GLY A 110 24.86 -40.31 0.43
C GLY A 110 24.11 -41.23 -0.54
N GLN A 111 24.70 -41.44 -1.73
CA GLN A 111 25.23 -42.77 -2.09
C GLN A 111 26.09 -42.67 -3.36
N THR A 112 27.41 -42.69 -3.13
CA THR A 112 28.35 -43.28 -4.08
C THR A 112 28.25 -44.79 -3.88
N THR A 113 27.91 -45.52 -4.93
CA THR A 113 28.13 -46.96 -5.01
C THR A 113 28.91 -47.23 -6.29
N ALA A 114 30.22 -47.28 -6.14
CA ALA A 114 31.12 -47.98 -7.02
C ALA A 114 31.67 -49.16 -6.22
N THR A 115 31.40 -50.41 -6.65
CA THR A 115 32.28 -51.58 -6.54
C THR A 115 31.75 -52.68 -7.48
N GLU A 116 32.65 -53.16 -8.35
CA GLU A 116 32.71 -54.32 -9.27
C GLU A 116 32.27 -55.70 -8.69
N PRO A 117 32.56 -56.88 -9.28
CA PRO A 117 32.72 -57.36 -10.68
C PRO A 117 31.88 -58.65 -10.98
N THR A 118 31.76 -59.03 -12.27
CA THR A 118 31.87 -60.41 -12.79
C THR A 118 31.89 -60.38 -14.31
#